data_AF-A0A955GS94-F1
#
_entry.id   AF-A0A955GS94-F1
#
_cell.length_a   1.000
_cell.length_b   1.000
_cell.length_c   1.000
_cell.angle_alpha   90.00
_cell.angle_beta   90.00
_cell.angle_gamma   90.00
#
_symmetry.space_group_name_H-M   'P 1'
#
loop_
_entity.id
_entity.type
_entity.pdbx_description
1 polymer ?
#
loop_
_entity_poly.entity_id
_entity_poly.type
_entity_poly.pdbx_seq_one_letter_code
_entity_poly.pdbx_strand_id
1 'polypeptide(L)'
;GTQLTLRTFHAGGVTGLDITTGLPRIEEIFEKRSNIKSPALISKTDGVVADVHVRDNVKYIEVLSDTEVTVNKKKTKSIEYEVDRRRTPIVKKGDRVAKGDLLTDGSAIIDDLFDIAGAERTQEYIVSEVAKVYELNSAPVSKKHIEIIARLMFSRRIITHPGDTKFSTGDIVEHIDLVRENELIESQGKLPAKAKTVVRGISEVALSTKSWLSSASFQHTTRILVSAAAAAENDELRGLKENVIVGNLIPAGTGLRHDFIDFENMPAVQREEELESLEAELGEDVYTA
;
A
#
# COMPACT_ATOMS: atom_id res chain seq x y z
N GLY A 1 -12.23 -16.16 -1.57
CA GLY A 1 -13.60 -15.61 -1.75
C GLY A 1 -14.63 -16.60 -1.26
N THR A 2 -15.11 -17.51 -2.11
CA THR A 2 -16.20 -18.47 -1.84
C THR A 2 -16.04 -19.34 -0.60
N GLN A 3 -14.82 -19.77 -0.28
CA GLN A 3 -14.53 -20.55 0.94
C GLN A 3 -14.41 -19.67 2.19
N LEU A 4 -14.11 -18.38 2.02
CA LEU A 4 -13.99 -17.37 3.10
C LEU A 4 -15.32 -16.68 3.41
N THR A 5 -16.30 -16.80 2.51
CA THR A 5 -17.66 -16.23 2.63
C THR A 5 -18.61 -17.12 3.41
N LEU A 6 -18.16 -18.24 3.97
CA LEU A 6 -18.92 -18.97 4.97
C LEU A 6 -19.01 -18.10 6.23
N ARG A 7 -19.94 -17.14 6.23
CA ARG A 7 -20.68 -16.81 7.44
C ARG A 7 -21.24 -18.15 7.89
N THR A 8 -20.64 -18.77 8.89
CA THR A 8 -21.40 -19.72 9.69
C THR A 8 -22.59 -18.94 10.22
N PHE A 9 -23.76 -19.09 9.60
CA PHE A 9 -25.04 -18.62 10.12
C PHE A 9 -25.43 -19.47 11.34
N HIS A 10 -24.48 -19.71 12.24
CA HIS A 10 -24.69 -20.29 13.53
C HIS A 10 -24.67 -19.11 14.48
N ALA A 11 -25.83 -18.75 14.99
CA ALA A 11 -25.99 -17.83 16.11
C ALA A 11 -25.33 -18.34 17.41
N GLY A 12 -24.57 -19.44 17.35
CA GLY A 12 -23.82 -20.01 18.46
C GLY A 12 -22.36 -20.16 18.07
N GLY A 13 -21.52 -19.25 18.58
CA GLY A 13 -20.06 -19.38 18.48
C GLY A 13 -19.33 -18.05 18.46
N VAL A 14 -19.11 -17.49 19.66
CA VAL A 14 -18.20 -16.35 19.96
C VAL A 14 -18.70 -14.96 19.54
N THR A 15 -19.80 -14.51 20.14
CA THR A 15 -20.01 -13.10 20.48
C THR A 15 -18.89 -12.63 21.42
N GLY A 16 -17.77 -12.16 20.88
CA GLY A 16 -16.68 -11.63 21.73
C GLY A 16 -15.38 -11.23 21.07
N LEU A 17 -15.09 -11.64 19.83
CA LEU A 17 -13.90 -11.15 19.12
C LEU A 17 -14.32 -9.97 18.23
N ASP A 18 -13.97 -8.76 18.67
CA ASP A 18 -14.19 -7.48 17.98
C ASP A 18 -13.28 -7.28 16.75
N ILE A 19 -13.03 -8.37 16.01
CA ILE A 19 -12.11 -8.43 14.87
C ILE A 19 -12.95 -8.82 13.65
N THR A 20 -12.85 -8.05 12.56
CA THR A 20 -13.39 -8.48 11.27
C THR A 20 -12.66 -9.75 10.83
N THR A 21 -13.37 -10.88 10.69
CA THR A 21 -12.79 -12.17 10.29
C THR A 21 -13.22 -12.57 8.89
N GLY A 22 -12.32 -13.23 8.14
CA GLY A 22 -12.62 -13.77 6.82
C GLY A 22 -12.66 -12.70 5.71
N LEU A 23 -13.58 -12.85 4.75
CA LEU A 23 -13.65 -11.94 3.60
C LEU A 23 -13.85 -10.45 3.96
N PRO A 24 -14.70 -10.07 4.95
CA PRO A 24 -14.87 -8.67 5.33
C PRO A 24 -13.56 -7.97 5.71
N ARG A 25 -12.59 -8.71 6.28
CA ARG A 25 -11.27 -8.16 6.63
C ARG A 25 -10.43 -7.88 5.39
N ILE A 26 -10.45 -8.80 4.43
CA ILE A 26 -9.74 -8.64 3.16
C ILE A 26 -10.31 -7.44 2.39
N GLU A 27 -11.64 -7.29 2.35
CA GLU A 27 -12.31 -6.14 1.76
C GLU A 27 -11.94 -4.84 2.48
N GLU A 28 -11.92 -4.83 3.81
CA GLU A 28 -11.52 -3.68 4.62
C GLU A 28 -10.09 -3.20 4.27
N ILE A 29 -9.15 -4.13 4.11
CA ILE A 29 -7.75 -3.85 3.76
C ILE A 29 -7.64 -3.35 2.31
N PHE A 30 -8.16 -4.10 1.34
CA PHE A 30 -8.00 -3.75 -0.08
C PHE A 30 -8.80 -2.53 -0.50
N GLU A 31 -9.90 -2.19 0.18
CA GLU A 31 -10.62 -0.94 -0.04
C GLU A 31 -10.10 0.21 0.82
N LYS A 32 -9.02 0.00 1.58
CA LYS A 32 -8.40 1.03 2.44
C LYS A 32 -9.44 1.73 3.32
N ARG A 33 -10.31 0.94 3.97
CA ARG A 33 -11.38 1.51 4.79
C ARG A 33 -10.82 2.08 6.08
N SER A 34 -11.12 3.35 6.36
CA SER A 34 -10.69 4.02 7.59
C SER A 34 -11.54 3.63 8.81
N ASN A 35 -12.74 3.08 8.61
CA ASN A 35 -13.64 2.66 9.68
C ASN A 35 -13.35 1.23 10.18
N ILE A 36 -12.16 1.06 10.76
CA ILE A 36 -11.76 -0.19 11.41
C ILE A 36 -12.47 -0.30 12.76
N LYS A 37 -13.06 -1.46 13.05
CA LYS A 37 -13.77 -1.69 14.33
C LYS A 37 -12.84 -1.58 15.54
N SER A 38 -11.63 -2.10 15.40
CA SER A 38 -10.61 -2.17 16.45
C SER A 38 -9.26 -1.66 15.95
N PRO A 39 -9.06 -0.33 15.90
CA PRO A 39 -7.78 0.25 15.48
C PRO A 39 -6.70 -0.04 16.54
N ALA A 40 -5.52 -0.43 16.06
CA ALA A 40 -4.34 -0.61 16.89
C ALA A 40 -3.49 0.66 16.93
N LEU A 41 -2.80 0.88 18.05
CA LEU A 41 -1.79 1.92 18.14
C LEU A 41 -0.55 1.51 17.36
N ILE A 42 -0.01 2.47 16.62
CA ILE A 42 1.15 2.29 15.76
C ILE A 42 2.33 3.06 16.35
N SER A 43 3.49 2.41 16.43
CA SER A 43 4.73 3.06 16.84
C SER A 43 5.11 4.13 15.82
N LYS A 44 5.37 5.35 16.31
CA LYS A 44 5.75 6.51 15.49
C LYS A 44 7.26 6.59 15.26
N THR A 45 8.02 5.75 15.97
CA THR A 45 9.48 5.78 15.99
C THR A 45 10.05 4.39 16.21
N ASP A 46 11.26 4.19 15.73
CA ASP A 46 12.13 3.10 16.16
C ASP A 46 12.60 3.36 17.58
N GLY A 47 12.69 2.30 18.38
CA GLY A 47 13.11 2.41 19.78
C GLY A 47 12.85 1.16 20.61
N VAL A 48 12.86 1.35 21.92
CA VAL A 48 12.60 0.30 22.91
C VAL A 48 11.45 0.71 23.82
N VAL A 49 10.56 -0.22 24.14
CA VAL A 49 9.47 0.01 25.08
C VAL A 49 10.06 0.18 26.49
N ALA A 50 10.01 1.41 26.99
CA ALA A 50 10.57 1.79 28.28
C ALA A 50 9.69 1.30 29.44
N ASP A 51 8.37 1.43 29.30
CA ASP A 51 7.42 0.95 30.29
C ASP A 51 6.02 0.75 29.71
N VAL A 52 5.24 -0.12 30.36
CA VAL A 52 3.81 -0.28 30.12
C VAL A 52 3.11 -0.19 31.46
N HIS A 53 2.50 0.96 31.74
CA HIS A 53 1.95 1.24 33.06
C HIS A 53 0.49 1.69 32.99
N VAL A 54 -0.18 1.72 34.13
CA VAL A 54 -1.57 2.14 34.25
C VAL A 54 -1.64 3.36 35.14
N ARG A 55 -2.22 4.44 34.63
CA ARG A 55 -2.46 5.68 35.36
C ARG A 55 -3.92 6.06 35.19
N ASP A 56 -4.60 6.37 36.29
CA ASP A 56 -6.01 6.78 36.29
C ASP A 56 -6.95 5.81 35.55
N ASN A 57 -6.68 4.50 35.66
CA ASN A 57 -7.41 3.42 34.99
C ASN A 57 -7.33 3.44 33.45
N VAL A 58 -6.31 4.13 32.92
CA VAL A 58 -5.92 4.18 31.51
C VAL A 58 -4.52 3.57 31.38
N LYS A 59 -4.32 2.75 30.35
CA LYS A 59 -3.03 2.09 30.08
C LYS A 59 -2.19 3.03 29.21
N TYR A 60 -0.90 3.10 29.48
CA TYR A 60 0.07 3.87 28.70
C TYR A 60 1.23 2.97 28.27
N ILE A 61 1.71 3.19 27.06
CA ILE A 61 2.93 2.57 26.54
C ILE A 61 3.94 3.69 26.32
N GLU A 62 5.08 3.63 26.99
CA GLU A 62 6.17 4.58 26.77
C GLU A 62 7.23 3.92 25.89
N VAL A 63 7.53 4.54 24.74
CA VAL A 63 8.59 4.12 23.82
C VAL A 63 9.73 5.13 23.89
N LEU A 64 10.91 4.65 24.26
CA LEU A 64 12.14 5.42 24.16
C LEU A 64 12.67 5.30 22.73
N SER A 65 12.62 6.41 22.00
CA SER A 65 13.12 6.53 20.64
C SER A 65 14.65 6.50 20.59
N ASP A 66 15.18 5.83 19.57
CA ASP A 66 16.61 5.86 19.24
C ASP A 66 17.06 7.28 18.79
N THR A 67 16.13 8.09 18.27
CA THR A 67 16.37 9.44 17.74
C THR A 67 15.59 10.51 18.52
N GLU A 68 16.00 11.78 18.47
CA GLU A 68 15.17 12.84 19.04
C GLU A 68 13.91 13.05 18.19
N VAL A 69 12.74 12.90 18.81
CA VAL A 69 11.44 13.11 18.17
C VAL A 69 10.79 14.38 18.72
N THR A 70 10.12 15.14 17.86
CA THR A 70 9.37 16.33 18.31
C THR A 70 7.96 15.92 18.71
N VAL A 71 7.67 15.95 20.01
CA VAL A 71 6.34 15.73 20.56
C VAL A 71 5.88 17.05 21.19
N ASN A 72 4.69 17.55 20.81
CA ASN A 72 4.13 18.80 21.35
C ASN A 72 5.09 20.01 21.27
N LYS A 73 5.80 20.17 20.13
CA LYS A 73 6.80 21.23 19.87
C LYS A 73 8.03 21.19 20.80
N LYS A 74 8.24 20.11 21.56
CA LYS A 74 9.46 19.87 22.34
C LYS A 74 10.19 18.66 21.78
N LYS A 75 11.52 18.74 21.70
CA LYS A 75 12.36 17.58 21.39
C LYS A 75 12.42 16.70 22.63
N THR A 76 11.98 15.46 22.48
CA THR A 76 12.01 14.43 23.52
C THR A 76 12.51 13.13 22.92
N LYS A 77 13.07 12.27 23.76
CA LYS A 77 13.42 10.89 23.39
C LYS A 77 12.35 9.88 23.78
N SER A 78 11.34 10.27 24.57
CA SER A 78 10.23 9.37 24.89
C SER A 78 8.92 9.83 24.27
N ILE A 79 8.18 8.87 23.72
CA ILE A 79 6.82 9.04 23.21
C ILE A 79 5.90 8.18 24.06
N GLU A 80 4.91 8.82 24.67
CA GLU A 80 3.88 8.14 25.42
C GLU A 80 2.64 7.94 24.54
N TYR A 81 2.11 6.72 24.55
CA TYR A 81 0.92 6.32 23.82
C TYR A 81 -0.19 5.95 24.80
N GLU A 82 -1.30 6.68 24.74
CA GLU A 82 -2.50 6.35 25.50
C GLU A 82 -3.23 5.17 24.84
N VAL A 83 -3.44 4.10 25.60
CA VAL A 83 -4.14 2.89 25.16
C VAL A 83 -5.59 2.95 25.59
N ASP A 84 -6.50 2.84 24.61
CA ASP A 84 -7.94 2.73 24.90
C ASP A 84 -8.21 1.58 25.86
N ARG A 85 -9.10 1.81 26.82
CA ARG A 85 -9.42 0.90 27.93
C ARG A 85 -9.84 -0.50 27.46
N ARG A 86 -10.41 -0.62 26.27
CA ARG A 86 -10.83 -1.91 25.66
C ARG A 86 -9.67 -2.67 25.02
N ARG A 87 -8.49 -2.06 24.90
CA ARG A 87 -7.33 -2.62 24.21
C ARG A 87 -6.30 -3.18 25.18
N THR A 88 -5.50 -4.09 24.66
CA THR A 88 -4.43 -4.75 25.39
C THR A 88 -3.11 -4.52 24.65
N PRO A 89 -2.08 -3.98 25.33
CA PRO A 89 -0.74 -3.91 24.77
C PRO A 89 -0.25 -5.31 24.37
N ILE A 90 0.31 -5.45 23.17
CA ILE A 90 0.97 -6.69 22.72
C ILE A 90 2.47 -6.66 23.00
N VAL A 91 3.02 -5.47 23.24
CA VAL A 91 4.42 -5.25 23.58
C VAL A 91 4.65 -5.25 25.09
N LYS A 92 5.86 -5.59 25.51
CA LYS A 92 6.32 -5.60 26.89
C LYS A 92 7.51 -4.65 27.07
N LYS A 93 7.76 -4.27 28.32
CA LYS A 93 8.95 -3.50 28.69
C LYS A 93 10.22 -4.24 28.23
N GLY A 94 11.08 -3.53 27.51
CA GLY A 94 12.32 -4.05 26.93
C GLY A 94 12.18 -4.55 25.48
N ASP A 95 10.97 -4.65 24.94
CA ASP A 95 10.78 -5.04 23.54
C ASP A 95 11.28 -3.93 22.61
N ARG A 96 11.96 -4.33 21.54
CA ARG A 96 12.36 -3.41 20.47
C ARG A 96 11.21 -3.27 19.49
N VAL A 97 10.87 -2.03 19.13
CA VAL A 97 9.81 -1.70 18.20
C VAL A 97 10.36 -0.86 17.06
N ALA A 98 9.98 -1.19 15.84
CA ALA A 98 10.27 -0.37 14.67
C ALA A 98 9.14 0.62 14.42
N LYS A 99 9.43 1.66 13.65
CA LYS A 99 8.43 2.59 13.14
C LYS A 99 7.39 1.84 12.32
N GLY A 100 6.11 2.00 12.65
CA GLY A 100 5.01 1.29 12.01
C GLY A 100 4.56 0.00 12.71
N ASP A 101 5.27 -0.46 13.74
CA ASP A 101 4.85 -1.66 14.47
C ASP A 101 3.61 -1.41 15.33
N LEU A 102 2.78 -2.44 15.46
CA LEU A 102 1.59 -2.41 16.31
C LEU A 102 1.99 -2.53 17.78
N LEU A 103 1.49 -1.63 18.61
CA LEU A 103 1.75 -1.61 20.05
C LEU A 103 0.64 -2.30 20.85
N THR A 104 -0.58 -2.31 20.32
CA THR A 104 -1.76 -2.93 20.92
C THR A 104 -2.30 -4.03 20.04
N ASP A 105 -3.22 -4.84 20.57
CA ASP A 105 -4.01 -5.72 19.74
C ASP A 105 -4.77 -4.90 18.68
N GLY A 106 -5.26 -5.57 17.62
CA GLY A 106 -6.08 -4.96 16.57
C GLY A 106 -5.39 -4.77 15.24
N SER A 107 -5.90 -3.80 14.50
CA SER A 107 -5.57 -3.59 13.09
C SER A 107 -5.06 -2.17 12.85
N ALA A 108 -3.97 -2.04 12.11
CA ALA A 108 -3.51 -0.74 11.64
C ALA A 108 -4.50 -0.12 10.65
N ILE A 109 -4.73 1.18 10.78
CA ILE A 109 -5.34 2.02 9.73
C ILE A 109 -4.27 2.25 8.66
N ILE A 110 -4.59 1.94 7.40
CA ILE A 110 -3.64 1.98 6.29
C ILE A 110 -3.12 3.39 6.02
N ASP A 111 -3.98 4.41 6.12
CA ASP A 111 -3.57 5.81 5.94
C ASP A 111 -2.57 6.24 7.03
N ASP A 112 -2.90 5.98 8.30
CA ASP A 112 -2.00 6.29 9.42
C ASP A 112 -0.67 5.54 9.32
N LEU A 113 -0.71 4.26 8.96
CA LEU A 113 0.49 3.45 8.80
C LEU A 113 1.36 3.97 7.66
N PHE A 114 0.75 4.40 6.54
CA PHE A 114 1.46 4.98 5.41
C PHE A 114 2.11 6.31 5.76
N ASP A 115 1.40 7.20 6.47
CA ASP A 115 1.94 8.49 6.88
C ASP A 115 3.08 8.36 7.90
N ILE A 116 3.00 7.35 8.77
CA ILE A 116 4.03 7.07 9.77
C ILE A 116 5.21 6.32 9.16
N ALA A 117 4.99 5.14 8.58
CA ALA A 117 6.06 4.20 8.24
C ALA A 117 6.42 4.16 6.73
N GLY A 118 5.63 4.78 5.87
CA GLY A 118 5.88 4.84 4.42
C GLY A 118 5.30 3.65 3.64
N ALA A 119 5.54 3.63 2.32
CA ALA A 119 4.94 2.66 1.40
C ALA A 119 5.35 1.21 1.68
N GLU A 120 6.65 0.97 1.90
CA GLU A 120 7.20 -0.38 2.03
C GLU A 120 6.61 -1.11 3.24
N ARG A 121 6.70 -0.51 4.42
CA ARG A 121 6.13 -1.06 5.65
C ARG A 121 4.62 -1.29 5.55
N THR A 122 3.89 -0.37 4.91
CA THR A 122 2.45 -0.53 4.70
C THR A 122 2.13 -1.68 3.73
N GLN A 123 2.93 -1.87 2.68
CA GLN A 123 2.76 -3.01 1.76
C GLN A 123 3.01 -4.34 2.48
N GLU A 124 4.07 -4.44 3.27
CA GLU A 124 4.35 -5.62 4.08
C GLU A 124 3.21 -5.94 5.05
N TYR A 125 2.68 -4.91 5.72
CA TYR A 125 1.53 -5.05 6.60
C TYR A 125 0.31 -5.59 5.83
N ILE A 126 -0.03 -5.01 4.66
CA ILE A 126 -1.15 -5.50 3.82
C ILE A 126 -0.94 -6.96 3.43
N VAL A 127 0.27 -7.33 2.98
CA VAL A 127 0.59 -8.70 2.55
C VAL A 127 0.49 -9.69 3.70
N SER A 128 1.11 -9.37 4.84
CA SER A 128 1.11 -10.24 6.02
C SER A 128 -0.28 -10.43 6.61
N GLU A 129 -1.07 -9.36 6.67
CA GLU A 129 -2.41 -9.39 7.26
C GLU A 129 -3.41 -10.13 6.37
N VAL A 130 -3.35 -9.93 5.05
CA VAL A 130 -4.18 -10.70 4.11
C VAL A 130 -3.77 -12.17 4.10
N ALA A 131 -2.46 -12.48 4.07
CA ALA A 131 -1.96 -13.85 4.11
C ALA A 131 -2.44 -14.58 5.37
N LYS A 132 -2.37 -13.93 6.54
CA LYS A 132 -2.87 -14.46 7.82
C LYS A 132 -4.33 -14.84 7.75
N VAL A 133 -5.19 -14.03 7.12
CA VAL A 133 -6.62 -14.37 6.95
C VAL A 133 -6.79 -15.63 6.10
N TYR A 134 -6.02 -15.79 5.02
CA TYR A 134 -6.06 -16.98 4.17
C TYR A 134 -5.52 -18.24 4.87
N GLU A 135 -4.44 -18.10 5.63
CA GLU A 135 -3.84 -19.19 6.43
C GLU A 135 -4.79 -19.69 7.52
N LEU A 136 -5.44 -18.77 8.26
CA LEU A 136 -6.41 -19.12 9.30
C LEU A 136 -7.65 -19.87 8.76
N ASN A 137 -7.93 -19.75 7.46
CA ASN A 137 -9.03 -20.44 6.79
C ASN A 137 -8.56 -21.65 5.97
N SER A 138 -7.35 -22.15 6.24
CA SER A 138 -6.77 -23.34 5.60
C SER A 138 -6.70 -23.25 4.06
N ALA A 139 -6.55 -22.04 3.52
CA ALA A 139 -6.44 -21.78 2.10
C ALA A 139 -5.17 -20.95 1.83
N PRO A 140 -3.96 -21.53 2.02
CA PRO A 140 -2.71 -20.77 1.88
C PRO A 140 -2.55 -20.22 0.46
N VAL A 141 -2.26 -18.93 0.37
CA VAL A 141 -2.00 -18.22 -0.89
C VAL A 141 -0.57 -17.70 -0.87
N SER A 142 0.16 -17.89 -1.97
CA SER A 142 1.51 -17.35 -2.09
C SER A 142 1.50 -15.81 -2.02
N LYS A 143 2.38 -15.25 -1.19
CA LYS A 143 2.51 -13.80 -0.95
C LYS A 143 2.67 -12.99 -2.25
N LYS A 144 3.32 -13.55 -3.28
CA LYS A 144 3.50 -12.93 -4.60
C LYS A 144 2.19 -12.42 -5.23
N HIS A 145 1.08 -13.14 -5.02
CA HIS A 145 -0.21 -12.74 -5.57
C HIS A 145 -0.79 -11.53 -4.83
N ILE A 146 -0.58 -11.48 -3.51
CA ILE A 146 -1.04 -10.38 -2.67
C ILE A 146 -0.16 -9.15 -2.92
N GLU A 147 1.15 -9.33 -3.09
CA GLU A 147 2.10 -8.27 -3.46
C GLU A 147 1.73 -7.58 -4.77
N ILE A 148 1.25 -8.34 -5.78
CA ILE A 148 0.77 -7.76 -7.03
C ILE A 148 -0.39 -6.79 -6.77
N ILE A 149 -1.34 -7.17 -5.90
CA ILE A 149 -2.48 -6.32 -5.54
C ILE A 149 -2.05 -5.14 -4.66
N ALA A 150 -1.20 -5.38 -3.67
CA ALA A 150 -0.66 -4.33 -2.82
C ALA A 150 0.06 -3.27 -3.66
N ARG A 151 0.94 -3.67 -4.59
CA ARG A 151 1.61 -2.76 -5.54
C ARG A 151 0.61 -1.90 -6.34
N LEU A 152 -0.53 -2.46 -6.76
CA LEU A 152 -1.56 -1.69 -7.46
C LEU A 152 -2.17 -0.58 -6.58
N MET A 153 -2.35 -0.81 -5.28
CA MET A 153 -2.86 0.20 -4.34
C MET A 153 -1.93 1.42 -4.21
N PHE A 154 -0.62 1.26 -4.48
CA PHE A 154 0.40 2.33 -4.44
C PHE A 154 0.84 2.81 -5.85
N SER A 155 0.12 2.41 -6.90
CA SER A 155 0.48 2.73 -8.29
C SER A 155 0.24 4.20 -8.68
N ARG A 156 -0.50 4.94 -7.85
CA ARG A 156 -0.93 6.31 -8.12
C ARG A 156 -0.01 7.34 -7.45
N ARG A 157 0.08 8.51 -8.08
CA ARG A 157 0.84 9.66 -7.61
C ARG A 157 -0.05 10.89 -7.65
N ILE A 158 -0.06 11.69 -6.59
CA ILE A 158 -0.71 13.01 -6.57
C ILE A 158 0.32 14.09 -6.87
N ILE A 159 0.02 14.94 -7.86
CA ILE A 159 0.91 16.03 -8.25
C ILE A 159 0.90 17.11 -7.16
N THR A 160 2.09 17.42 -6.65
CA THR A 160 2.28 18.53 -5.70
C THR A 160 2.72 19.81 -6.40
N HIS A 161 3.61 19.68 -7.38
CA HIS A 161 4.09 20.78 -8.20
C HIS A 161 4.12 20.30 -9.64
N PRO A 162 3.37 20.94 -10.56
CA PRO A 162 3.24 20.48 -11.94
C PRO A 162 4.51 20.75 -12.78
N GLY A 163 5.38 21.68 -12.36
CA GLY A 163 6.51 22.09 -13.19
C GLY A 163 6.02 22.66 -14.53
N ASP A 164 6.70 22.29 -15.61
CA ASP A 164 6.33 22.64 -16.99
C ASP A 164 5.62 21.46 -17.72
N THR A 165 5.15 20.47 -16.97
CA THR A 165 4.43 19.31 -17.52
C THR A 165 2.97 19.66 -17.85
N LYS A 166 2.28 18.74 -18.54
CA LYS A 166 0.83 18.86 -18.80
C LYS A 166 -0.07 18.70 -17.57
N PHE A 167 0.47 18.35 -16.42
CA PHE A 167 -0.32 18.03 -15.23
C PHE A 167 -0.72 19.28 -14.44
N SER A 168 -1.81 19.18 -13.68
CA SER A 168 -2.24 20.20 -12.72
C SER A 168 -1.96 19.78 -11.28
N THR A 169 -1.84 20.76 -10.38
CA THR A 169 -1.69 20.50 -8.95
C THR A 169 -2.92 19.76 -8.43
N GLY A 170 -2.70 18.65 -7.73
CA GLY A 170 -3.78 17.80 -7.23
C GLY A 170 -4.23 16.69 -8.18
N ASP A 171 -3.73 16.67 -9.43
CA ASP A 171 -4.03 15.57 -10.35
C ASP A 171 -3.49 14.24 -9.82
N ILE A 172 -4.26 13.18 -10.05
CA ILE A 172 -3.87 11.81 -9.69
C ILE A 172 -3.53 11.08 -10.98
N VAL A 173 -2.26 10.73 -11.10
CA VAL A 173 -1.70 10.12 -12.31
C VAL A 173 -1.07 8.78 -11.99
N GLU A 174 -0.94 7.93 -13.01
CA GLU A 174 -0.18 6.69 -12.88
C GLU A 174 1.31 6.98 -12.76
N HIS A 175 2.03 6.18 -11.97
CA HIS A 175 3.47 6.36 -11.79
C HIS A 175 4.23 6.30 -13.13
N ILE A 176 3.86 5.38 -14.03
CA ILE A 176 4.54 5.21 -15.31
C ILE A 176 4.35 6.41 -16.25
N ASP A 177 3.16 7.01 -16.25
CA ASP A 177 2.86 8.17 -17.08
C ASP A 177 3.55 9.43 -16.56
N LEU A 178 3.68 9.57 -15.23
CA LEU A 178 4.47 10.62 -14.61
C LEU A 178 5.95 10.51 -14.99
N VAL A 179 6.53 9.30 -14.91
CA VAL A 179 7.93 9.06 -15.25
C VAL A 179 8.20 9.40 -16.72
N ARG A 180 7.38 8.88 -17.64
CA ARG A 180 7.51 9.16 -19.09
C ARG A 180 7.39 10.65 -19.42
N GLU A 181 6.42 11.34 -18.82
CA GLU A 181 6.25 12.77 -19.05
C GLU A 181 7.44 13.57 -18.50
N ASN A 182 7.93 13.22 -17.31
CA ASN A 182 9.09 13.88 -16.72
C ASN A 182 10.35 13.67 -17.55
N GLU A 183 10.64 12.46 -18.02
CA GLU A 183 11.77 12.17 -18.92
C GLU A 183 11.71 13.00 -20.20
N LEU A 184 10.51 13.14 -20.79
CA LEU A 184 10.30 13.95 -21.99
C LEU A 184 10.54 15.44 -21.73
N ILE A 185 10.06 15.98 -20.61
CA ILE A 185 10.23 17.39 -20.24
C ILE A 185 11.67 17.72 -19.82
N GLU A 186 12.35 16.79 -19.14
CA GLU A 186 13.77 16.90 -18.81
C GLU A 186 14.64 16.90 -20.07
N SER A 187 14.31 16.09 -21.09
CA SER A 187 15.01 16.11 -22.38
C SER A 187 14.90 17.46 -23.10
N GLN A 188 13.86 18.24 -22.79
CA GLN A 188 13.66 19.60 -23.30
C GLN A 188 14.32 20.67 -22.41
N GLY A 189 15.00 20.29 -21.34
CA GLY A 189 15.63 21.20 -20.38
C GLY A 189 14.64 21.98 -19.50
N LYS A 190 13.41 21.49 -19.37
CA LYS A 190 12.34 22.12 -18.58
C LYS A 190 12.18 21.45 -17.21
N LEU A 191 11.35 22.05 -16.34
CA LEU A 191 11.18 21.56 -14.97
C LEU A 191 10.20 20.36 -14.91
N PRO A 192 10.63 19.19 -14.39
CA PRO A 192 9.76 18.03 -14.22
C PRO A 192 8.73 18.24 -13.10
N ALA A 193 7.63 17.48 -13.14
CA ALA A 193 6.61 17.48 -12.10
C ALA A 193 7.08 16.73 -10.85
N LYS A 194 6.75 17.28 -9.68
CA LYS A 194 6.94 16.62 -8.38
C LYS A 194 5.62 16.07 -7.87
N ALA A 195 5.63 14.80 -7.51
CA ALA A 195 4.45 14.11 -7.01
C ALA A 195 4.73 13.35 -5.72
N LYS A 196 3.67 13.06 -4.96
CA LYS A 196 3.72 12.19 -3.78
C LYS A 196 2.98 10.89 -4.04
N THR A 197 3.47 9.81 -3.48
CA THR A 197 2.75 8.53 -3.46
C THR A 197 1.48 8.68 -2.64
N VAL A 198 0.38 8.14 -3.17
CA VAL A 198 -0.88 8.03 -2.45
C VAL A 198 -1.33 6.58 -2.45
N VAL A 199 -1.82 6.13 -1.30
CA VAL A 199 -2.44 4.81 -1.16
C VAL A 199 -3.94 4.93 -1.44
N ARG A 200 -4.45 4.04 -2.29
CA ARG A 200 -5.87 4.01 -2.70
C ARG A 200 -6.45 2.61 -2.61
N GLY A 201 -7.75 2.54 -2.37
CA GLY A 201 -8.51 1.29 -2.44
C GLY A 201 -8.55 0.75 -3.87
N ILE A 202 -8.65 -0.57 -4.03
CA ILE A 202 -8.63 -1.21 -5.34
C ILE A 202 -9.76 -0.72 -6.27
N SER A 203 -10.93 -0.35 -5.72
CA SER A 203 -12.03 0.22 -6.50
C SER A 203 -11.70 1.61 -7.04
N GLU A 204 -11.04 2.46 -6.24
CA GLU A 204 -10.60 3.79 -6.69
C GLU A 204 -9.47 3.70 -7.72
N VAL A 205 -8.58 2.72 -7.58
CA VAL A 205 -7.52 2.45 -8.56
C VAL A 205 -8.15 2.03 -9.90
N ALA A 206 -9.14 1.13 -9.87
CA ALA A 206 -9.84 0.69 -11.09
C ALA A 206 -10.59 1.85 -11.81
N LEU A 207 -11.16 2.77 -11.04
CA LEU A 207 -11.84 3.97 -11.58
C LEU A 207 -10.89 5.03 -12.14
N SER A 208 -9.64 5.02 -11.70
CA SER A 208 -8.61 5.98 -12.14
C SER A 208 -7.66 5.35 -13.17
N THR A 209 -8.14 4.36 -13.94
CA THR A 209 -7.35 3.76 -15.03
C THR A 209 -7.32 4.73 -16.21
N LYS A 210 -6.21 4.79 -16.95
CA LYS A 210 -6.08 5.63 -18.16
C LYS A 210 -7.14 5.33 -19.23
N SER A 211 -7.54 4.07 -19.36
CA SER A 211 -8.61 3.67 -20.29
C SER A 211 -9.98 4.07 -19.75
N TRP A 212 -10.61 5.03 -20.43
CA TRP A 212 -12.00 5.40 -20.14
C TRP A 212 -12.95 4.23 -20.41
N LEU A 213 -12.66 3.35 -21.38
CA LEU A 213 -13.52 2.21 -21.70
C LEU A 213 -13.52 1.17 -20.56
N SER A 214 -12.33 0.89 -20.01
CA SER A 214 -12.14 0.02 -18.86
C SER A 214 -12.80 0.60 -17.60
N SER A 215 -12.60 1.89 -17.32
CA SER A 215 -13.23 2.53 -16.16
C SER A 215 -14.75 2.63 -16.29
N ALA A 216 -15.28 2.95 -17.48
CA ALA A 216 -16.72 3.02 -17.75
C ALA A 216 -17.44 1.66 -17.59
N SER A 217 -16.72 0.54 -17.84
CA SER A 217 -17.22 -0.82 -17.64
C SER A 217 -17.34 -1.23 -16.16
N PHE A 218 -16.65 -0.51 -15.25
CA PHE A 218 -16.63 -0.84 -13.82
C PHE A 218 -17.77 -0.15 -13.06
N GLN A 219 -17.74 1.18 -12.94
CA GLN A 219 -18.79 1.98 -12.28
C GLN A 219 -18.87 3.38 -12.91
N HIS A 220 -19.89 4.17 -12.54
CA HIS A 220 -20.04 5.58 -12.96
C HIS A 220 -19.98 5.84 -14.48
N THR A 221 -20.50 4.89 -15.28
CA THR A 221 -20.43 4.88 -16.76
C THR A 221 -20.78 6.23 -17.39
N THR A 222 -21.92 6.83 -17.03
CA THR A 222 -22.37 8.11 -17.61
C THR A 222 -21.38 9.24 -17.37
N ARG A 223 -20.82 9.34 -16.16
CA ARG A 223 -19.87 10.40 -15.82
C ARG A 223 -18.57 10.25 -16.61
N ILE A 224 -18.07 9.03 -16.73
CA ILE A 224 -16.80 8.72 -17.42
C ILE A 224 -16.94 8.97 -18.93
N LEU A 225 -18.05 8.55 -19.54
CA LEU A 225 -18.29 8.78 -20.97
C LEU A 225 -18.43 10.27 -21.30
N VAL A 226 -19.12 11.04 -20.44
CA VAL A 226 -19.26 12.50 -20.63
C VAL A 226 -17.92 13.20 -20.50
N SER A 227 -17.09 12.85 -19.52
CA SER A 227 -15.76 13.46 -19.37
C SER A 227 -14.83 13.10 -20.53
N ALA A 228 -14.80 11.83 -20.94
CA ALA A 228 -13.96 11.37 -22.05
C ALA A 228 -14.38 12.04 -23.38
N ALA A 229 -15.69 12.17 -23.64
CA ALA A 229 -16.21 12.87 -24.81
C ALA A 229 -15.87 14.36 -24.79
N ALA A 230 -15.97 15.02 -23.63
CA ALA A 230 -15.65 16.44 -23.48
C ALA A 230 -14.14 16.72 -23.66
N ALA A 231 -13.29 15.81 -23.20
CA ALA A 231 -11.84 15.90 -23.34
C ALA A 231 -11.31 15.34 -24.68
N ALA A 232 -12.19 14.77 -25.53
CA ALA A 232 -11.83 14.07 -26.76
C ALA A 232 -10.73 13.01 -26.53
N GLU A 233 -10.87 12.23 -25.46
CA GLU A 233 -9.90 11.20 -25.08
C GLU A 233 -9.89 10.02 -26.04
N ASN A 234 -8.69 9.59 -26.43
CA ASN A 234 -8.48 8.38 -27.23
C ASN A 234 -8.06 7.22 -26.31
N ASP A 235 -8.72 6.07 -26.46
CA ASP A 235 -8.36 4.85 -25.74
C ASP A 235 -7.28 4.09 -26.51
N GLU A 236 -6.15 3.80 -25.86
CA GLU A 236 -5.01 3.09 -26.46
C GLU A 236 -5.19 1.57 -26.48
N LEU A 237 -6.26 1.02 -25.88
CA LEU A 237 -6.54 -0.42 -25.83
C LEU A 237 -5.34 -1.25 -25.34
N ARG A 238 -4.68 -0.80 -24.27
CA ARG A 238 -3.50 -1.49 -23.71
C ARG A 238 -3.85 -2.58 -22.72
N GLY A 239 -5.05 -2.51 -22.13
CA GLY A 239 -5.54 -3.43 -21.13
C GLY A 239 -6.29 -4.61 -21.73
N LEU A 240 -6.48 -5.64 -20.90
CA LEU A 240 -7.25 -6.82 -21.29
C LEU A 240 -8.74 -6.48 -21.45
N LYS A 241 -9.30 -5.66 -20.55
CA LYS A 241 -10.73 -5.35 -20.52
C LYS A 241 -11.19 -4.64 -21.79
N GLU A 242 -10.45 -3.60 -22.20
CA GLU A 242 -10.79 -2.85 -23.41
C GLU A 242 -10.82 -3.72 -24.66
N ASN A 243 -9.77 -4.55 -24.84
CA ASN A 243 -9.67 -5.42 -26.01
C ASN A 243 -10.79 -6.48 -26.03
N VAL A 244 -11.16 -7.03 -24.87
CA VAL A 244 -12.29 -7.96 -24.77
C VAL A 244 -13.60 -7.28 -25.15
N ILE A 245 -13.86 -6.04 -24.70
CA ILE A 245 -15.09 -5.30 -25.02
C ILE A 245 -15.20 -5.03 -26.53
N VAL A 246 -14.09 -4.65 -27.17
CA VAL A 246 -14.05 -4.35 -28.61
C VAL A 246 -14.05 -5.62 -29.47
N GLY A 247 -13.61 -6.76 -28.93
CA GLY A 247 -13.46 -8.02 -29.66
C GLY A 247 -12.08 -8.21 -30.31
N ASN A 248 -11.07 -7.48 -29.84
CA ASN A 248 -9.68 -7.63 -30.26
C ASN A 248 -8.98 -8.78 -29.53
N LEU A 249 -7.85 -9.22 -30.06
CA LEU A 249 -6.94 -10.12 -29.33
C LEU A 249 -6.44 -9.44 -28.05
N ILE A 250 -6.45 -10.17 -26.94
CA ILE A 250 -5.94 -9.66 -25.66
C ILE A 250 -4.40 -9.49 -25.71
N PRO A 251 -3.85 -8.42 -25.09
CA PRO A 251 -2.40 -8.17 -25.07
C PRO A 251 -1.70 -9.02 -23.99
N ALA A 252 -1.94 -10.33 -24.00
CA ALA A 252 -1.36 -11.29 -23.06
C ALA A 252 -1.19 -12.67 -23.73
N GLY A 253 -0.18 -13.42 -23.29
CA GLY A 253 0.10 -14.76 -23.83
C GLY A 253 0.41 -14.70 -25.33
N THR A 254 -0.30 -15.49 -26.13
CA THR A 254 -0.12 -15.55 -27.60
C THR A 254 -0.60 -14.30 -28.34
N GLY A 255 -1.36 -13.42 -27.69
CA GLY A 255 -1.83 -12.16 -28.28
C GLY A 255 -0.87 -10.98 -28.05
N LEU A 256 0.29 -11.22 -27.43
CA LEU A 256 1.29 -10.19 -27.19
C LEU A 256 1.94 -9.78 -28.52
N ARG A 257 1.63 -8.58 -28.98
CA ARG A 257 2.28 -7.98 -30.16
C ARG A 257 3.66 -7.47 -29.75
N HIS A 258 4.67 -7.66 -30.61
CA HIS A 258 6.06 -7.25 -30.31
C HIS A 258 6.18 -5.75 -30.03
N ASP A 259 5.26 -4.94 -30.56
CA ASP A 259 5.20 -3.49 -30.37
C ASP A 259 4.84 -3.06 -28.93
N PHE A 260 4.39 -3.97 -28.06
CA PHE A 260 3.92 -3.65 -26.70
C PHE A 260 5.02 -3.75 -25.64
N ILE A 261 6.06 -4.54 -25.88
CA ILE A 261 7.22 -4.65 -25.01
C ILE A 261 8.43 -4.39 -25.88
N ASP A 262 9.07 -3.25 -25.66
CA ASP A 262 10.39 -3.00 -26.23
C ASP A 262 11.39 -3.91 -25.51
N PHE A 263 11.55 -5.13 -26.02
CA PHE A 263 12.50 -6.11 -25.50
C PHE A 263 13.95 -5.65 -25.70
N GLU A 264 14.20 -4.67 -26.57
CA GLU A 264 15.54 -4.12 -26.84
C GLU A 264 15.95 -3.08 -25.78
N ASN A 265 14.98 -2.31 -25.25
CA ASN A 265 15.21 -1.31 -24.20
C ASN A 265 14.73 -1.72 -22.79
N MET A 266 14.42 -2.99 -22.55
CA MET A 266 14.20 -3.44 -21.18
C MET A 266 15.50 -3.26 -20.39
N PRO A 267 15.48 -2.56 -19.23
CA PRO A 267 16.66 -2.53 -18.38
C PRO A 267 17.01 -3.98 -18.05
N ALA A 268 18.22 -4.40 -18.46
CA ALA A 268 18.75 -5.68 -18.04
C ALA A 268 18.61 -5.71 -16.53
N VAL A 269 17.89 -6.71 -16.02
CA VAL A 269 17.76 -6.87 -14.58
C VAL A 269 19.16 -7.22 -14.08
N GLN A 270 19.90 -6.22 -13.57
CA GLN A 270 21.23 -6.36 -12.95
C GLN A 270 21.14 -7.09 -11.60
N ARG A 271 20.27 -8.11 -11.49
CA ARG A 271 20.10 -8.88 -10.25
C ARG A 271 21.34 -9.69 -9.93
N GLU A 272 22.07 -10.16 -10.94
CA GLU A 272 23.29 -10.94 -10.71
C GLU A 272 24.44 -10.06 -10.20
N GLU A 273 24.71 -8.90 -10.80
CA GLU A 273 25.77 -7.99 -10.35
C GLU A 273 25.48 -7.40 -8.96
N GLU A 274 24.23 -7.03 -8.66
CA GLU A 274 23.84 -6.54 -7.33
C GLU A 274 23.94 -7.63 -6.24
N LEU A 275 23.52 -8.87 -6.53
CA LEU A 275 23.63 -9.99 -5.57
C LEU A 275 25.09 -10.38 -5.33
N GLU A 276 25.93 -10.40 -6.37
CA GLU A 276 27.35 -10.71 -6.25
C GLU A 276 28.10 -9.61 -5.47
N SER A 277 27.71 -8.34 -5.66
CA SER A 277 28.25 -7.22 -4.87
C SER A 277 27.82 -7.25 -3.40
N LEU A 278 26.57 -7.64 -3.12
CA LEU A 278 26.05 -7.81 -1.76
C LEU A 278 26.68 -9.01 -1.04
N GLU A 279 26.95 -10.11 -1.76
CA GLU A 279 27.66 -11.27 -1.22
C GLU A 279 29.14 -10.97 -0.97
N ALA A 280 29.77 -10.13 -1.80
CA ALA A 280 31.14 -9.65 -1.58
C ALA A 280 31.23 -8.71 -0.36
N GLU A 281 30.29 -7.78 -0.20
CA GLU A 281 30.21 -6.89 0.97
C GLU A 281 29.93 -7.67 2.27
N LEU A 282 29.06 -8.69 2.23
CA LEU A 282 28.75 -9.52 3.39
C LEU A 282 29.84 -10.57 3.70
N GLY A 283 30.72 -10.88 2.75
CA GLY A 283 31.81 -11.86 2.89
C GLY A 283 33.07 -11.32 3.58
N GLU A 284 33.33 -10.01 3.50
CA GLU A 284 34.53 -9.40 4.11
C GLU A 284 34.40 -9.18 5.62
N ASP A 285 33.18 -9.06 6.17
CA ASP A 285 32.96 -8.78 7.59
C ASP A 285 32.98 -10.01 8.52
N VAL A 286 33.12 -11.23 7.98
CA VAL A 286 33.01 -12.47 8.79
C VAL A 286 34.36 -13.02 9.27
N TYR A 287 35.50 -12.47 8.82
CA TYR A 287 36.85 -12.95 9.22
C TYR A 287 37.79 -11.91 9.84
N THR A 288 37.30 -10.72 10.19
CA THR A 288 38.13 -9.69 10.85
C THR A 288 37.42 -9.00 12.01
N ALA A 289 37.17 -9.74 13.11
CA ALA A 289 37.10 -9.23 14.48
C ALA A 289 37.23 -10.38 15.49
#